data_AF-U1S1P8-F1
#
_entry.id   AF-U1S1P8-F1
#
_cell.length_a   1.000
_cell.length_b   1.000
_cell.length_c   1.000
_cell.angle_alpha   90.00
_cell.angle_beta   90.00
_cell.angle_gamma   90.00
#
_symmetry.space_group_name_H-M   'P 1'
#
loop_
_entity.id
_entity.type
_entity.pdbx_description
1 polymer ?
#
loop_
_entity_poly.entity_id
_entity_poly.type
_entity_poly.pdbx_seq_one_letter_code
_entity_poly.pdbx_strand_id
1 'polypeptide(L)'
;MQIVHSSQKGARSIEHIGSAHDDAELAVLKEVARQRLNAGQLSFDLAGLNSENAAGSAPQEPAGAGCVVPITSNRMGVLLQALETDWKAVGLDGLNGADEVFRQLVTARLIEPTSKQDSLRVLAEAGLSPVSYATLKRHLPSYATEGFTRDLSRLLAGYARIGRTWLVLFDVTALHFETDKADGFRKPGLS
;
A
#
# COMPACT_ATOMS: atom_id res chain seq x y z
N MET A 1 12.03 -28.32 20.70
CA MET A 1 11.32 -28.43 19.42
C MET A 1 11.36 -27.11 18.69
N GLN A 2 11.75 -27.13 17.41
CA GLN A 2 11.90 -25.97 16.53
C GLN A 2 11.19 -26.25 15.20
N ILE A 3 10.51 -25.24 14.69
CA ILE A 3 9.74 -25.32 13.43
C ILE A 3 10.09 -24.15 12.53
N VAL A 4 10.01 -24.36 11.23
CA VAL A 4 10.00 -23.30 10.21
C VAL A 4 8.57 -23.11 9.76
N HIS A 5 8.11 -21.86 9.78
CA HIS A 5 6.83 -21.48 9.23
C HIS A 5 7.04 -20.49 8.09
N SER A 6 6.44 -20.75 6.94
CA SER A 6 6.42 -19.84 5.80
C SER A 6 5.01 -19.69 5.25
N SER A 7 4.73 -18.52 4.68
CA SER A 7 3.49 -18.30 3.93
C SER A 7 3.81 -17.63 2.60
N GLN A 8 3.27 -18.19 1.52
CA GLN A 8 3.44 -17.68 0.17
C GLN A 8 2.10 -17.76 -0.58
N LYS A 9 1.64 -16.65 -1.14
CA LYS A 9 0.38 -16.57 -1.92
C LYS A 9 -0.83 -17.20 -1.21
N GLY A 10 -0.93 -17.02 0.11
CA GLY A 10 -2.01 -17.57 0.94
C GLY A 10 -1.83 -19.04 1.36
N ALA A 11 -0.91 -19.80 0.77
CA ALA A 11 -0.52 -21.11 1.28
C ALA A 11 0.36 -20.95 2.54
N ARG A 12 0.21 -21.85 3.51
CA ARG A 12 1.02 -21.92 4.73
C ARG A 12 1.75 -23.26 4.77
N SER A 13 3.04 -23.22 5.07
CA SER A 13 3.87 -24.42 5.28
C SER A 13 4.49 -24.36 6.66
N ILE A 14 4.36 -25.44 7.42
CA ILE A 14 5.00 -25.63 8.72
C ILE A 14 5.82 -26.90 8.63
N GLU A 15 7.12 -26.78 8.86
CA GLU A 15 8.05 -27.90 8.80
C GLU A 15 8.81 -28.01 10.12
N HIS A 16 8.87 -29.22 10.67
CA HIS A 16 9.70 -29.50 11.84
C HIS A 16 11.17 -29.62 11.42
N ILE A 17 12.06 -28.86 12.08
CA ILE A 17 13.51 -28.88 11.80
C ILE A 17 14.32 -29.63 12.86
N GLY A 18 13.76 -29.88 14.05
CA GLY A 18 14.43 -30.64 15.11
C GLY A 18 14.18 -30.07 16.51
N SER A 19 14.87 -30.60 17.51
CA SER A 19 14.90 -30.06 18.87
C SER A 19 16.33 -29.77 19.28
N ALA A 20 16.60 -28.53 19.69
CA ALA A 20 17.88 -28.16 20.29
C ALA A 20 17.81 -28.40 21.81
N HIS A 21 18.90 -28.91 22.36
CA HIS A 21 19.13 -29.16 23.77
C HIS A 21 20.24 -28.27 24.35
N ASP A 22 20.98 -27.55 23.50
CA ASP A 22 21.91 -26.48 23.86
C ASP A 22 21.90 -25.33 22.83
N ASP A 23 22.67 -24.27 23.10
CA ASP A 23 22.75 -23.08 22.25
C ASP A 23 23.46 -23.34 20.91
N ALA A 24 24.37 -24.31 20.85
CA ALA A 24 25.10 -24.64 19.63
C ALA A 24 24.19 -25.37 18.64
N GLU A 25 23.41 -26.34 19.12
CA GLU A 25 22.37 -27.01 18.35
C GLU A 25 21.30 -26.02 17.87
N LEU A 26 20.94 -25.03 18.70
CA LEU A 26 20.01 -23.97 18.30
C LEU A 26 20.55 -23.11 17.16
N ALA A 27 21.84 -22.76 17.18
CA ALA A 27 22.47 -21.99 16.12
C ALA A 27 22.46 -22.75 14.78
N VAL A 28 22.75 -24.06 14.80
CA VAL A 28 22.66 -24.93 13.62
C VAL A 28 21.23 -24.99 13.08
N LEU A 29 20.23 -25.18 13.95
CA LEU A 29 18.82 -25.20 13.53
C LEU A 29 18.35 -23.86 12.96
N LYS A 30 18.87 -22.73 13.44
CA LYS A 30 18.59 -21.40 12.86
C LYS A 30 19.15 -21.26 11.43
N GLU A 31 20.33 -21.80 11.16
CA GLU A 31 20.89 -21.75 9.81
C GLU A 31 20.12 -22.67 8.85
N VAL A 32 19.71 -23.86 9.29
CA VAL A 32 18.81 -24.74 8.53
C VAL A 32 17.47 -24.04 8.25
N ALA A 33 16.92 -23.34 9.23
CA ALA A 33 15.71 -22.55 9.06
C ALA A 33 15.87 -21.46 7.98
N ARG A 34 16.99 -20.74 8.02
CA ARG A 34 17.33 -19.70 7.03
C ARG A 34 17.43 -20.26 5.62
N GLN A 35 18.09 -21.41 5.45
CA GLN A 35 18.21 -22.08 4.16
C GLN A 35 16.83 -22.50 3.61
N ARG A 36 15.95 -23.04 4.46
CA ARG A 36 14.60 -23.43 4.05
C ARG A 36 13.71 -22.23 3.71
N LEU A 37 13.82 -21.13 4.45
CA LEU A 37 13.08 -19.89 4.15
C LEU A 37 13.52 -19.25 2.83
N ASN A 38 14.80 -19.35 2.49
CA ASN A 38 15.37 -18.81 1.26
C ASN A 38 15.27 -19.78 0.07
N ALA A 39 14.77 -21.00 0.27
CA ALA A 39 14.65 -21.99 -0.80
C ALA A 39 13.76 -21.44 -1.94
N GLY A 40 14.30 -21.45 -3.16
CA GLY A 40 13.63 -20.91 -4.36
C GLY A 40 13.71 -19.39 -4.52
N GLN A 41 14.35 -18.67 -3.61
CA GLN A 41 14.71 -17.26 -3.81
C GLN A 41 16.11 -17.14 -4.39
N LEU A 42 16.27 -16.33 -5.43
CA LEU A 42 17.59 -15.96 -5.93
C LEU A 42 18.22 -14.98 -4.94
N SER A 43 19.46 -15.24 -4.53
CA SER A 43 20.26 -14.26 -3.81
C SER A 43 20.59 -13.09 -4.75
N PHE A 44 20.20 -11.87 -4.38
CA PHE A 44 20.63 -10.66 -5.09
C PHE A 44 21.85 -10.10 -4.37
N ASP A 45 23.03 -10.26 -4.96
CA ASP A 45 24.26 -9.68 -4.42
C ASP A 45 24.30 -8.18 -4.69
N LEU A 46 24.06 -7.39 -3.65
CA LEU A 46 24.20 -5.95 -3.69
C LEU A 46 25.68 -5.59 -3.53
N ALA A 47 26.38 -5.46 -4.65
CA ALA A 47 27.78 -5.03 -4.68
C ALA A 47 27.94 -3.71 -3.88
N GLY A 48 28.84 -3.71 -2.89
CA GLY A 48 29.10 -2.57 -1.99
C GLY A 48 28.39 -2.63 -0.64
N LEU A 49 27.52 -3.62 -0.39
CA LEU A 49 26.94 -3.86 0.96
C LEU A 49 27.60 -5.02 1.71
N ASN A 50 28.44 -5.81 1.03
CA ASN A 50 29.14 -6.98 1.57
C ASN A 50 30.60 -6.71 2.03
N SER A 51 30.97 -5.44 2.18
CA SER A 51 32.19 -4.97 2.85
C SER A 51 31.86 -3.54 3.26
N GLU A 52 31.75 -3.20 4.55
CA GLU A 52 32.89 -2.89 5.41
C GLU A 52 32.46 -3.00 6.89
N ASN A 53 32.65 -4.16 7.52
CA ASN A 53 32.85 -4.20 8.98
C ASN A 53 34.33 -3.89 9.24
N ALA A 54 34.73 -2.64 9.06
CA ALA A 54 36.00 -2.11 9.53
C ALA A 54 35.75 -1.23 10.76
N ALA A 55 35.76 -1.87 11.93
CA ALA A 55 36.19 -1.36 13.25
C ALA A 55 35.28 -1.85 14.37
N GLY A 56 35.79 -2.80 15.18
CA GLY A 56 35.21 -3.12 16.48
C GLY A 56 35.09 -4.62 16.73
N SER A 57 36.10 -5.16 17.43
CA SER A 57 36.19 -6.47 18.06
C SER A 57 34.85 -7.16 18.39
N ALA A 58 34.46 -8.12 17.55
CA ALA A 58 33.51 -9.19 17.91
C ALA A 58 34.01 -10.52 17.31
N PRO A 59 33.72 -11.68 17.93
CA PRO A 59 34.16 -12.97 17.40
C PRO A 59 33.67 -13.16 15.97
N GLN A 60 34.59 -13.61 15.12
CA GLN A 60 34.37 -13.81 13.70
C GLN A 60 33.24 -14.82 13.47
N GLU A 61 32.06 -14.32 13.12
CA GLU A 61 30.94 -15.12 12.62
C GLU A 61 31.41 -15.96 11.41
N PRO A 62 30.98 -17.23 11.29
CA PRO A 62 31.51 -18.14 10.28
C PRO A 62 31.29 -17.60 8.85
N ALA A 63 32.34 -17.75 8.04
CA ALA A 63 32.35 -17.36 6.62
C ALA A 63 31.20 -18.06 5.89
N GLY A 64 30.17 -17.29 5.54
CA GLY A 64 28.93 -17.80 4.93
C GLY A 64 27.67 -17.02 5.36
N ALA A 65 27.75 -16.22 6.43
CA ALA A 65 26.71 -15.27 6.81
C ALA A 65 26.68 -14.10 5.83
N GLY A 66 26.08 -14.31 4.64
CA GLY A 66 25.75 -13.22 3.73
C GLY A 66 24.99 -12.13 4.49
N CYS A 67 25.43 -10.88 4.38
CA CYS A 67 24.83 -9.76 5.08
C CYS A 67 23.36 -9.64 4.64
N VAL A 68 22.43 -10.03 5.51
CA VAL A 68 21.01 -9.79 5.28
C VAL A 68 20.76 -8.34 5.64
N VAL A 69 20.71 -7.48 4.62
CA VAL A 69 20.37 -6.07 4.81
C VAL A 69 18.89 -6.01 5.24
N PRO A 70 18.58 -5.45 6.43
CA PRO A 70 17.20 -5.38 6.88
C PRO A 70 16.40 -4.40 6.01
N ILE A 71 15.23 -4.82 5.57
CA ILE A 71 14.25 -3.92 4.95
C ILE A 71 13.71 -3.02 6.06
N THR A 72 14.11 -1.74 6.05
CA THR A 72 13.67 -0.75 7.05
C THR A 72 12.29 -0.17 6.73
N SER A 73 11.90 -0.20 5.45
CA SER A 73 10.61 0.29 4.98
C SER A 73 10.27 -0.28 3.60
N ASN A 74 9.00 -0.25 3.24
CA ASN A 74 8.51 -0.58 1.90
C ASN A 74 7.69 0.60 1.36
N ARG A 75 7.74 0.82 0.05
CA ARG A 75 6.99 1.88 -0.63
C ARG A 75 6.58 1.43 -2.02
N MET A 76 5.34 1.73 -2.41
CA MET A 76 4.83 1.51 -3.76
C MET A 76 5.35 2.59 -4.72
N GLY A 77 6.68 2.72 -4.85
CA GLY A 77 7.34 3.86 -5.49
C GLY A 77 6.89 4.12 -6.93
N VAL A 78 6.85 3.08 -7.76
CA VAL A 78 6.44 3.18 -9.18
C VAL A 78 4.97 3.62 -9.31
N LEU A 79 4.08 3.04 -8.50
CA LEU A 79 2.66 3.40 -8.50
C LEU A 79 2.46 4.86 -8.10
N LEU A 80 3.10 5.29 -7.02
CA LEU A 80 3.00 6.67 -6.54
C LEU A 80 3.58 7.68 -7.55
N GLN A 81 4.67 7.32 -8.23
CA GLN A 81 5.25 8.15 -9.29
C GLN A 81 4.32 8.26 -10.51
N ALA A 82 3.66 7.18 -10.90
CA ALA A 82 2.67 7.20 -11.98
C ALA A 82 1.49 8.11 -11.62
N LEU A 83 0.92 7.94 -10.42
CA LEU A 83 -0.17 8.80 -9.93
C LEU A 83 0.22 10.28 -9.85
N GLU A 84 1.45 10.59 -9.43
CA GLU A 84 1.96 11.97 -9.43
C GLU A 84 2.11 12.53 -10.85
N THR A 85 2.55 11.71 -11.80
CA THR A 85 2.69 12.12 -13.20
C THR A 85 1.31 12.42 -13.80
N ASP A 86 0.33 11.55 -13.55
CA ASP A 86 -1.05 11.75 -14.00
C ASP A 86 -1.69 12.98 -13.35
N TRP A 87 -1.47 13.18 -12.05
CA TRP A 87 -1.93 14.36 -11.32
C TRP A 87 -1.47 15.67 -11.98
N LYS A 88 -0.18 15.74 -12.32
CA LYS A 88 0.44 16.88 -13.02
C LYS A 88 -0.10 17.02 -14.44
N ALA A 89 -0.23 15.93 -15.18
CA ALA A 89 -0.73 15.94 -16.56
C ALA A 89 -2.17 16.46 -16.65
N VAL A 90 -3.02 16.11 -15.67
CA VAL A 90 -4.39 16.60 -15.55
C VAL A 90 -4.45 18.09 -15.14
N GLY A 91 -3.37 18.60 -14.54
CA GLY A 91 -3.28 19.99 -14.08
C GLY A 91 -3.90 20.24 -12.70
N LEU A 92 -4.03 19.19 -11.88
CA LEU A 92 -4.66 19.29 -10.56
C LEU A 92 -3.88 20.19 -9.58
N ASP A 93 -2.58 20.39 -9.79
CA ASP A 93 -1.76 21.34 -9.02
C ASP A 93 -2.27 22.80 -9.14
N GLY A 94 -2.96 23.14 -10.23
CA GLY A 94 -3.54 24.46 -10.44
C GLY A 94 -4.97 24.61 -9.91
N LEU A 95 -5.59 23.53 -9.41
CA LEU A 95 -6.97 23.58 -8.94
C LEU A 95 -7.05 24.24 -7.57
N ASN A 96 -7.70 25.41 -7.51
CA ASN A 96 -7.89 26.12 -6.25
C ASN A 96 -8.66 25.26 -5.23
N GLY A 97 -8.10 25.08 -4.04
CA GLY A 97 -8.66 24.25 -2.98
C GLY A 97 -8.26 22.76 -3.03
N ALA A 98 -7.50 22.31 -4.03
CA ALA A 98 -6.95 20.95 -4.08
C ALA A 98 -5.65 20.87 -3.27
N ASP A 99 -5.78 20.77 -1.96
CA ASP A 99 -4.65 20.66 -1.04
C ASP A 99 -4.08 19.22 -0.94
N GLU A 100 -3.03 19.04 -0.14
CA GLU A 100 -2.41 17.73 0.06
C GLU A 100 -3.38 16.70 0.69
N VAL A 101 -4.36 17.15 1.49
CA VAL A 101 -5.38 16.26 2.06
C VAL A 101 -6.28 15.70 0.95
N PHE A 102 -6.67 16.54 -0.01
CA PHE A 102 -7.42 16.12 -1.19
C PHE A 102 -6.61 15.13 -2.03
N ARG A 103 -5.32 15.45 -2.29
CA ARG A 103 -4.41 14.58 -3.03
C ARG A 103 -4.25 13.21 -2.37
N GLN A 104 -4.04 13.16 -1.06
CA GLN A 104 -3.95 11.91 -0.31
C GLN A 104 -5.24 11.09 -0.39
N LEU A 105 -6.41 11.73 -0.25
CA LEU A 105 -7.69 11.05 -0.33
C LEU A 105 -7.95 10.48 -1.74
N VAL A 106 -7.67 11.25 -2.80
CA VAL A 106 -7.78 10.78 -4.19
C VAL A 106 -6.81 9.63 -4.45
N THR A 107 -5.55 9.79 -4.04
CA THR A 107 -4.51 8.75 -4.18
C THR A 107 -4.98 7.44 -3.54
N ALA A 108 -5.43 7.49 -2.27
CA ALA A 108 -5.90 6.31 -1.58
C ALA A 108 -7.08 5.65 -2.32
N ARG A 109 -8.05 6.43 -2.78
CA ARG A 109 -9.25 5.93 -3.47
C ARG A 109 -8.97 5.35 -4.86
N LEU A 110 -7.90 5.79 -5.53
CA LEU A 110 -7.43 5.21 -6.79
C LEU A 110 -6.68 3.89 -6.57
N ILE A 111 -5.94 3.77 -5.47
CA ILE A 111 -5.25 2.52 -5.10
C ILE A 111 -6.27 1.47 -4.66
N GLU A 112 -7.14 1.84 -3.71
CA GLU A 112 -8.17 0.98 -3.18
C GLU A 112 -9.42 1.82 -2.81
N PRO A 113 -10.59 1.58 -3.42
CA PRO A 113 -11.79 2.40 -3.22
C PRO A 113 -12.51 2.11 -1.88
N THR A 114 -11.81 2.27 -0.76
CA THR A 114 -12.29 1.97 0.60
C THR A 114 -12.92 3.16 1.32
N SER A 115 -13.37 2.98 2.57
CA SER A 115 -13.95 4.05 3.39
C SER A 115 -12.97 5.21 3.65
N LYS A 116 -13.50 6.38 4.03
CA LYS A 116 -12.68 7.56 4.42
C LYS A 116 -11.75 7.31 5.60
N GLN A 117 -12.10 6.36 6.47
CA GLN A 117 -11.28 5.99 7.61
C GLN A 117 -10.20 5.00 7.19
N ASP A 118 -10.55 4.06 6.32
CA ASP A 118 -9.63 3.02 5.88
C ASP A 118 -8.64 3.52 4.80
N SER A 119 -8.89 4.68 4.18
CA SER A 119 -7.92 5.32 3.29
C SER A 119 -6.57 5.63 3.97
N LEU A 120 -6.55 5.79 5.29
CA LEU A 120 -5.31 6.00 6.06
C LEU A 120 -4.43 4.75 6.03
N ARG A 121 -5.04 3.55 6.12
CA ARG A 121 -4.35 2.26 6.00
C ARG A 121 -3.75 2.11 4.61
N VAL A 122 -4.55 2.39 3.57
CA VAL A 122 -4.10 2.31 2.17
C VAL A 122 -2.86 3.18 1.92
N LEU A 123 -2.86 4.41 2.43
CA LEU A 123 -1.71 5.31 2.30
C LEU A 123 -0.47 4.79 3.05
N ALA A 124 -0.66 4.26 4.26
CA ALA A 124 0.43 3.68 5.04
C ALA A 124 1.04 2.45 4.35
N GLU A 125 0.20 1.56 3.81
CA GLU A 125 0.63 0.39 3.02
C GLU A 125 1.34 0.81 1.72
N ALA A 126 0.93 1.92 1.10
CA ALA A 126 1.62 2.50 -0.04
C ALA A 126 3.00 3.09 0.29
N GLY A 127 3.33 3.24 1.58
CA GLY A 127 4.56 3.87 2.05
C GLY A 127 4.49 5.40 2.11
N LEU A 128 3.29 5.95 2.30
CA LEU A 128 3.03 7.37 2.59
C LEU A 128 2.71 7.57 4.07
N SER A 129 2.90 8.79 4.57
CA SER A 129 2.45 9.20 5.90
C SER A 129 1.05 9.83 5.80
N PRO A 130 -0.02 9.14 6.21
CA PRO A 130 -1.37 9.66 6.09
C PRO A 130 -1.60 10.82 7.07
N VAL A 131 -2.40 11.80 6.65
CA VAL A 131 -2.98 12.76 7.59
C VAL A 131 -3.93 12.08 8.58
N SER A 132 -4.12 12.70 9.75
CA SER A 132 -5.06 12.17 10.74
C SER A 132 -6.49 12.15 10.20
N TYR A 133 -7.30 11.20 10.68
CA TYR A 133 -8.71 11.11 10.29
C TYR A 133 -9.50 12.38 10.66
N ALA A 134 -9.13 13.02 11.77
CA ALA A 134 -9.73 14.29 12.18
C ALA A 134 -9.41 15.42 11.19
N THR A 135 -8.15 15.51 10.72
CA THR A 135 -7.74 16.46 9.69
C THR A 135 -8.50 16.21 8.39
N LEU A 136 -8.55 14.96 7.94
CA LEU A 136 -9.29 14.57 6.75
C LEU A 136 -10.76 15.02 6.83
N LYS A 137 -11.46 14.71 7.93
CA LYS A 137 -12.86 15.13 8.12
C LYS A 137 -13.07 16.64 8.12
N ARG A 138 -12.13 17.42 8.66
CA ARG A 138 -12.24 18.89 8.69
C ARG A 138 -12.16 19.50 7.29
N HIS A 139 -11.43 18.86 6.37
CA HIS A 139 -11.28 19.35 5.00
C HIS A 139 -12.41 18.90 4.07
N LEU A 140 -13.06 17.75 4.30
CA LEU A 140 -14.13 17.25 3.42
C LEU A 140 -15.21 18.28 3.03
N PRO A 141 -15.70 19.16 3.93
CA PRO A 141 -16.70 20.16 3.55
C PRO A 141 -16.23 21.15 2.47
N SER A 142 -14.93 21.47 2.39
CA SER A 142 -14.42 22.41 1.39
C SER A 142 -14.51 21.82 -0.03
N TYR A 143 -14.25 20.52 -0.17
CA TYR A 143 -14.35 19.81 -1.45
C TYR A 143 -15.79 19.55 -1.90
N ALA A 144 -16.75 19.59 -0.97
CA ALA A 144 -18.17 19.38 -1.27
C ALA A 144 -18.87 20.65 -1.79
N THR A 145 -18.16 21.79 -1.86
CA THR A 145 -18.74 23.05 -2.34
C THR A 145 -19.01 23.02 -3.84
N GLU A 146 -20.07 23.71 -4.28
CA GLU A 146 -20.41 23.83 -5.70
C GLU A 146 -19.28 24.46 -6.53
N GLY A 147 -18.56 25.44 -5.95
CA GLY A 147 -17.43 26.09 -6.60
C GLY A 147 -16.31 25.09 -6.92
N PHE A 148 -15.86 24.37 -5.89
CA PHE A 148 -14.80 23.37 -6.05
C PHE A 148 -15.21 22.25 -7.01
N THR A 149 -16.40 21.66 -6.82
CA THR A 149 -16.87 20.54 -7.65
C THR A 149 -17.05 20.94 -9.11
N ARG A 150 -17.54 22.15 -9.38
CA ARG A 150 -17.67 22.70 -10.74
C ARG A 150 -16.31 22.91 -11.40
N ASP A 151 -15.35 23.46 -10.67
CA ASP A 151 -14.02 23.74 -11.21
C ASP A 151 -13.23 22.46 -11.45
N LEU A 152 -13.32 21.48 -10.54
CA LEU A 152 -12.80 20.13 -10.72
C LEU A 152 -13.43 19.46 -11.96
N SER A 153 -14.76 19.50 -12.08
CA SER A 153 -15.47 18.91 -13.23
C SER A 153 -15.05 19.54 -14.54
N ARG A 154 -14.89 20.87 -14.58
CA ARG A 154 -14.43 21.60 -15.76
C ARG A 154 -13.00 21.19 -16.15
N LEU A 155 -12.11 21.10 -15.17
CA LEU A 155 -10.71 20.70 -15.38
C LEU A 155 -10.62 19.27 -15.93
N LEU A 156 -11.31 18.32 -15.30
CA LEU A 156 -11.33 16.91 -15.75
C LEU A 156 -11.98 16.75 -17.13
N ALA A 157 -13.10 17.43 -17.39
CA ALA A 157 -13.76 17.40 -18.70
C ALA A 157 -12.86 18.00 -19.79
N GLY A 158 -12.12 19.07 -19.49
CA GLY A 158 -11.13 19.65 -20.38
C GLY A 158 -10.00 18.68 -20.72
N TYR A 159 -9.43 18.03 -19.70
CA TYR A 159 -8.39 17.02 -19.88
C TYR A 159 -8.86 15.83 -20.73
N ALA A 160 -10.06 15.30 -20.42
CA ALA A 160 -10.68 14.20 -21.14
C ALA A 160 -11.28 14.61 -22.51
N ARG A 161 -11.19 15.90 -22.89
CA ARG A 161 -11.75 16.48 -24.13
C ARG A 161 -13.25 16.18 -24.31
N ILE A 162 -13.98 16.15 -23.21
CA ILE A 162 -15.43 15.93 -23.20
C ILE A 162 -16.11 17.20 -23.70
N GLY A 163 -16.73 17.10 -24.88
CA GLY A 163 -17.46 18.18 -25.53
C GLY A 163 -18.97 18.15 -25.24
N ARG A 164 -19.71 19.11 -25.80
CA ARG A 164 -21.16 19.27 -25.62
C ARG A 164 -22.03 18.08 -26.06
N THR A 165 -21.51 17.25 -26.96
CA THR A 165 -22.22 16.09 -27.52
C THR A 165 -21.93 14.79 -26.77
N TRP A 166 -21.13 14.85 -25.71
CA TRP A 166 -20.71 13.68 -24.95
C TRP A 166 -21.66 13.45 -23.77
N LEU A 167 -22.14 12.21 -23.64
CA LEU A 167 -22.90 11.75 -22.49
C LEU A 167 -22.00 10.84 -21.66
N VAL A 168 -21.70 11.24 -20.42
CA VAL A 168 -20.96 10.41 -19.47
C VAL A 168 -21.96 9.66 -18.61
N LEU A 169 -22.05 8.34 -18.81
CA LEU A 169 -22.85 7.45 -17.97
C LEU A 169 -21.91 6.83 -16.95
N PHE A 170 -22.22 6.99 -15.66
CA PHE A 170 -21.52 6.31 -14.59
C PHE A 170 -22.43 5.19 -14.06
N ASP A 171 -21.93 3.95 -14.09
CA ASP A 171 -22.66 2.84 -13.50
C ASP A 171 -22.52 2.89 -11.97
N VAL A 172 -23.66 2.99 -11.28
CA VAL A 172 -23.75 3.10 -9.81
C VAL A 172 -23.94 1.72 -9.16
N THR A 173 -23.98 0.64 -9.94
CA THR A 173 -24.21 -0.73 -9.43
C THR A 173 -23.18 -1.22 -8.39
N ALA A 174 -21.99 -0.59 -8.32
CA ALA A 174 -20.96 -0.92 -7.34
C ALA A 174 -21.11 -0.20 -5.97
N LEU A 175 -22.01 0.77 -5.84
CA LEU A 175 -22.34 1.35 -4.53
C LEU A 175 -23.45 0.51 -3.90
N HIS A 176 -23.06 -0.58 -3.23
CA HIS A 176 -23.93 -1.27 -2.28
C HIS A 176 -24.24 -0.30 -1.13
N PHE A 177 -25.36 0.41 -1.25
CA PHE A 177 -25.90 1.17 -0.14
C PHE A 177 -26.66 0.18 0.75
N GLU A 178 -26.09 -0.20 1.89
CA GLU A 178 -26.89 -0.64 3.03
C GLU A 178 -27.74 0.55 3.47
N THR A 179 -28.93 0.71 2.88
CA THR A 179 -29.92 1.65 3.36
C THR A 179 -30.86 0.90 4.29
N ASP A 180 -30.80 1.19 5.59
CA ASP A 180 -31.71 0.61 6.60
C ASP A 180 -33.18 1.04 6.39
N LYS A 181 -33.43 1.95 5.44
CA LYS A 181 -34.76 2.41 5.04
C LYS A 181 -34.98 2.13 3.57
N ALA A 182 -35.99 1.30 3.29
CA ALA A 182 -36.51 1.12 1.95
C ALA A 182 -36.93 2.48 1.37
N ASP A 183 -36.35 2.88 0.25
CA ASP A 183 -37.04 3.82 -0.61
C ASP A 183 -38.21 3.07 -1.27
N GLY A 184 -39.31 3.78 -1.52
CA GLY A 184 -40.57 3.16 -2.01
C GLY A 184 -40.46 2.48 -3.39
N PHE A 185 -39.26 2.39 -3.96
CA PHE A 185 -38.98 1.79 -5.26
C PHE A 185 -38.18 0.48 -5.17
N ARG A 186 -37.67 0.08 -4.00
CA ARG A 186 -36.93 -1.19 -3.83
C ARG A 186 -37.54 -2.04 -2.72
N LYS A 187 -38.20 -3.15 -3.09
CA LYS A 187 -38.56 -4.22 -2.15
C LYS A 187 -37.32 -5.10 -1.92
N PRO A 188 -36.80 -5.24 -0.68
CA PRO A 188 -35.73 -6.18 -0.39
C PRO A 188 -36.24 -7.62 -0.59
N GLY A 189 -35.51 -8.45 -1.34
CA GLY A 189 -35.88 -9.87 -1.53
C GLY A 189 -35.43 -10.56 -2.81
N LEU A 190 -34.66 -9.91 -3.69
CA LEU A 190 -33.97 -10.56 -4.82
C LEU A 190 -32.72 -9.75 -5.17
N SER A 191 -31.65 -10.00 -4.44
CA SER A 191 -30.21 -9.85 -4.77
C SER A 191 -29.43 -10.36 -3.56
#